data_AF-A0A661S129-F1
#
_entry.id   AF-A0A661S129-F1
#
_cell.length_a   1.000
_cell.length_b   1.000
_cell.length_c   1.000
_cell.angle_alpha   90.00
_cell.angle_beta   90.00
_cell.angle_gamma   90.00
#
_symmetry.space_group_name_H-M   'P 1'
#
loop_
_entity.id
_entity.type
_entity.pdbx_description
1 polymer ?
#
loop_
_entity_poly.entity_id
_entity_poly.type
_entity_poly.pdbx_seq_one_letter_code
_entity_poly.pdbx_strand_id
1 'polypeptide(L)'
;FTGNGVIAYLNFYVIGDEEGATELTFTKAKLNESSVEAGNGSAEVTTCLYDISGNIGYYSNGFPVSDVLVEPIAYESAKTYSPLDSDRADQDFVAVRLGDVTGNWSDDPVRTRRESHSVCEADAVWGSVLTVPAVLSQAEAVEGIDMKLTFDADVLELRGATLAGGILEKEGYALLKNTKTDGEAVFVVSASGSTVTGIGEVLFLEFEVAGDPGDTSFITFEKFECNEKPMSGGFQMDGKACQSLSLGISGGNTDVVTPR
;
A
#
# COMPACT_ATOMS: atom_id res chain seq x y z
N PHE A 1 -19.98 53.43 -3.24
CA PHE A 1 -18.87 52.72 -3.89
C PHE A 1 -19.44 51.92 -5.04
N THR A 2 -18.84 52.02 -6.23
CA THR A 2 -19.21 51.25 -7.42
C THR A 2 -17.97 50.53 -7.91
N GLY A 3 -18.07 49.24 -8.20
CA GLY A 3 -16.95 48.43 -8.66
C GLY A 3 -17.43 47.04 -9.07
N ASN A 4 -16.64 46.37 -9.91
CA ASN A 4 -16.87 44.99 -10.32
C ASN A 4 -15.87 44.10 -9.56
N GLY A 5 -16.31 42.91 -9.14
CA GLY A 5 -15.43 41.97 -8.46
C GLY A 5 -16.16 40.80 -7.84
N VAL A 6 -15.39 39.81 -7.39
CA VAL A 6 -15.90 38.68 -6.63
C VAL A 6 -16.37 39.17 -5.27
N ILE A 7 -17.59 38.84 -4.90
CA ILE A 7 -18.20 39.27 -3.62
C ILE A 7 -18.16 38.17 -2.55
N ALA A 8 -18.04 36.90 -2.95
CA ALA A 8 -17.95 35.76 -2.06
C ALA A 8 -17.38 34.54 -2.79
N TYR A 9 -16.76 33.63 -2.03
CA TYR A 9 -16.43 32.28 -2.45
C TYR A 9 -17.27 31.30 -1.63
N LEU A 10 -17.85 30.30 -2.30
CA LEU A 10 -18.56 29.20 -1.66
C LEU A 10 -17.68 27.96 -1.73
N ASN A 11 -17.40 27.36 -0.58
CA ASN A 11 -16.63 26.13 -0.48
C ASN A 11 -17.56 24.98 -0.12
N PHE A 12 -17.41 23.85 -0.80
CA PHE A 12 -18.21 22.66 -0.58
C PHE A 12 -17.29 21.48 -0.30
N TYR A 13 -17.74 20.56 0.57
CA TYR A 13 -17.13 19.23 0.67
C TYR A 13 -17.79 18.31 -0.35
N VAL A 14 -16.97 17.62 -1.14
CA VAL A 14 -17.43 16.63 -2.10
C VAL A 14 -17.69 15.32 -1.35
N ILE A 15 -18.90 14.79 -1.45
CA ILE A 15 -19.34 13.53 -0.82
C ILE A 15 -20.02 12.56 -1.79
N GLY A 16 -20.09 12.91 -3.08
CA GLY A 16 -20.71 12.06 -4.11
C GLY A 16 -19.70 11.09 -4.74
N ASP A 17 -20.22 10.02 -5.33
CA ASP A 17 -19.44 9.03 -6.08
C ASP A 17 -18.90 9.58 -7.41
N GLU A 18 -17.97 8.85 -8.04
CA GLU A 18 -17.37 9.18 -9.34
C GLU A 18 -18.44 9.44 -10.41
N GLU A 19 -18.21 10.45 -11.27
CA GLU A 19 -19.14 10.92 -12.31
C GLU A 19 -20.47 11.50 -11.78
N GLY A 20 -20.63 11.65 -10.47
CA GLY A 20 -21.77 12.31 -9.86
C GLY A 20 -21.82 13.80 -10.19
N ALA A 21 -22.99 14.28 -10.64
CA ALA A 21 -23.22 15.70 -10.91
C ALA A 21 -24.35 16.27 -10.03
N THR A 22 -24.22 17.53 -9.64
CA THR A 22 -25.26 18.28 -8.93
C THR A 22 -25.45 19.68 -9.51
N GLU A 23 -26.70 20.11 -9.62
CA GLU A 23 -27.03 21.47 -10.07
C GLU A 23 -26.96 22.46 -8.91
N LEU A 24 -26.34 23.61 -9.16
CA LEU A 24 -26.31 24.75 -8.24
C LEU A 24 -27.26 25.83 -8.75
N THR A 25 -28.39 25.98 -8.07
CA THR A 25 -29.45 26.92 -8.48
C THR A 25 -29.58 28.07 -7.49
N PHE A 26 -29.61 29.30 -8.01
CA PHE A 26 -29.95 30.45 -7.19
C PHE A 26 -31.47 30.55 -7.06
N THR A 27 -31.98 30.27 -5.87
CA THR A 27 -33.41 30.46 -5.58
C THR A 27 -33.75 31.94 -5.35
N LYS A 28 -32.76 32.77 -5.00
CA LYS A 28 -32.91 34.22 -4.78
C LYS A 28 -31.57 34.94 -4.84
N ALA A 29 -31.50 36.04 -5.58
CA ALA A 29 -30.37 36.95 -5.58
C ALA A 29 -30.86 38.41 -5.45
N LYS A 30 -30.31 39.15 -4.48
CA LYS A 30 -30.68 40.55 -4.24
C LYS A 30 -29.46 41.40 -3.90
N LEU A 31 -29.42 42.62 -4.43
CA LEU A 31 -28.49 43.67 -4.03
C LEU A 31 -29.29 44.86 -3.51
N ASN A 32 -29.04 45.28 -2.27
CA ASN A 32 -29.79 46.36 -1.62
C ASN A 32 -31.32 46.17 -1.73
N GLU A 33 -31.78 44.96 -1.38
CA GLU A 33 -33.19 44.53 -1.42
C GLU A 33 -33.85 44.41 -2.81
N SER A 34 -33.17 44.89 -3.85
CA SER A 34 -33.58 44.80 -5.25
C SER A 34 -33.13 43.47 -5.84
N SER A 35 -34.00 42.81 -6.61
CA SER A 35 -33.65 41.58 -7.32
C SER A 35 -32.55 41.84 -8.34
N VAL A 36 -31.59 40.93 -8.42
CA VAL A 36 -30.52 40.94 -9.43
C VAL A 36 -30.53 39.62 -10.19
N GLU A 37 -30.04 39.65 -11.43
CA GLU A 37 -29.87 38.42 -12.21
C GLU A 37 -28.71 37.60 -11.64
N ALA A 38 -28.93 36.29 -11.53
CA ALA A 38 -27.91 35.32 -11.15
C ALA A 38 -27.96 34.14 -12.13
N GLY A 39 -26.79 33.65 -12.53
CA GLY A 39 -26.68 32.45 -13.36
C GLY A 39 -26.60 31.20 -12.48
N ASN A 40 -27.31 30.14 -12.89
CA ASN A 40 -27.13 28.81 -12.29
C ASN A 40 -25.81 28.20 -12.76
N GLY A 41 -25.32 27.20 -12.03
CA GLY A 41 -24.14 26.43 -12.38
C GLY A 41 -24.34 24.93 -12.11
N SER A 42 -23.32 24.15 -12.39
CA SER A 42 -23.24 22.74 -12.01
C SER A 42 -21.89 22.46 -11.39
N ALA A 43 -21.84 21.42 -10.56
CA ALA A 43 -20.60 20.81 -10.08
C ALA A 43 -20.63 19.32 -10.44
N GLU A 44 -19.52 18.83 -10.98
CA GLU A 44 -19.35 17.44 -11.39
C GLU A 44 -18.14 16.87 -10.66
N VAL A 45 -18.28 15.64 -10.14
CA VAL A 45 -17.18 14.89 -9.54
C VAL A 45 -16.40 14.24 -10.68
N THR A 46 -15.41 14.96 -11.18
CA THR A 46 -14.51 14.46 -12.21
C THR A 46 -13.52 13.46 -11.61
N THR A 47 -13.36 12.31 -12.27
CA THR A 47 -12.26 11.40 -11.98
C THR A 47 -10.95 12.06 -12.37
N CYS A 48 -9.94 11.99 -11.51
CA CYS A 48 -8.60 12.38 -11.89
C CYS A 48 -8.17 11.52 -13.08
N LEU A 49 -8.08 12.11 -14.28
CA LEU A 49 -7.20 11.57 -15.31
C LEU A 49 -5.80 11.55 -14.68
N TYR A 50 -5.19 10.38 -14.63
CA TYR A 50 -3.81 10.24 -14.18
C TYR A 50 -2.93 11.08 -15.11
N ASP A 51 -2.40 12.19 -14.61
CA ASP A 51 -1.32 12.93 -15.29
C ASP A 51 -0.02 12.13 -15.09
N ILE A 52 0.24 11.21 -16.02
CA ILE A 52 1.52 10.51 -16.05
C ILE A 52 2.55 11.51 -16.57
N SER A 53 3.42 11.98 -15.67
CA SER A 53 4.58 12.81 -16.00
C SER A 53 5.85 12.18 -15.44
N GLY A 54 6.94 12.26 -16.20
CA GLY A 54 8.22 11.65 -15.83
C GLY A 54 9.25 11.74 -16.95
N ASN A 55 10.48 11.39 -16.63
CA ASN A 55 11.56 11.29 -17.60
C ASN A 55 11.55 9.89 -18.22
N ILE A 56 11.43 9.79 -19.55
CA ILE A 56 11.55 8.51 -20.27
C ILE A 56 13.04 8.24 -20.53
N GLY A 57 13.57 7.15 -19.96
CA GLY A 57 14.92 6.65 -20.23
C GLY A 57 14.89 5.44 -21.14
N TYR A 58 15.73 5.41 -22.18
CA TYR A 58 15.89 4.24 -23.05
C TYR A 58 17.08 3.40 -22.60
N TYR A 59 16.91 2.08 -22.62
CA TYR A 59 17.96 1.12 -22.27
C TYR A 59 18.12 0.07 -23.37
N SER A 60 19.37 -0.31 -23.64
CA SER A 60 19.70 -1.41 -24.55
C SER A 60 20.80 -2.25 -23.91
N ASN A 61 20.58 -3.56 -23.82
CA ASN A 61 21.48 -4.50 -23.13
C ASN A 61 21.89 -4.05 -21.71
N GLY A 62 20.96 -3.43 -20.97
CA GLY A 62 21.18 -3.00 -19.58
C GLY A 62 21.89 -1.65 -19.41
N PHE A 63 22.24 -0.94 -20.50
CA PHE A 63 22.89 0.37 -20.43
C PHE A 63 21.96 1.50 -20.91
N PRO A 64 21.98 2.68 -20.25
CA PRO A 64 21.19 3.83 -20.69
C PRO A 64 21.69 4.36 -22.04
N VAL A 65 20.76 4.61 -22.95
CA VAL A 65 21.00 5.19 -24.26
C VAL A 65 20.62 6.67 -24.21
N SER A 66 21.61 7.55 -24.45
CA SER A 66 21.41 9.02 -24.47
C SER A 66 20.83 9.48 -25.82
N ASP A 67 20.17 10.64 -25.81
CA ASP A 67 19.75 11.39 -27.00
C ASP A 67 18.75 10.67 -27.91
N VAL A 68 17.93 9.78 -27.34
CA VAL A 68 16.80 9.19 -28.05
C VAL A 68 15.69 10.23 -28.20
N LEU A 69 15.42 10.63 -29.45
CA LEU A 69 14.26 11.46 -29.77
C LEU A 69 12.99 10.63 -29.60
N VAL A 70 12.16 11.00 -28.62
CA VAL A 70 10.84 10.40 -28.42
C VAL A 70 9.81 11.23 -29.14
N GLU A 71 9.29 10.72 -30.25
CA GLU A 71 8.08 11.28 -30.84
C GLU A 71 6.89 10.96 -29.91
N PRO A 72 5.96 11.91 -29.67
CA PRO A 72 4.77 11.62 -28.88
C PRO A 72 4.04 10.41 -29.48
N ILE A 73 3.80 9.39 -28.67
CA ILE A 73 2.98 8.25 -29.09
C ILE A 73 1.57 8.79 -29.35
N ALA A 74 1.15 8.82 -30.61
CA ALA A 74 -0.22 9.14 -30.96
C ALA A 74 -1.11 7.93 -30.61
N TYR A 75 -2.11 8.15 -29.76
CA TYR A 75 -3.11 7.14 -29.41
C TYR A 75 -4.49 7.78 -29.31
N GLU A 76 -5.54 6.99 -29.55
CA GLU A 76 -6.92 7.39 -29.27
C GLU A 76 -7.21 7.15 -27.78
N SER A 77 -7.61 8.19 -27.04
CA SER A 77 -7.85 8.12 -25.59
C SER A 77 -9.12 7.35 -25.21
N ALA A 78 -9.96 6.99 -26.19
CA ALA A 78 -11.14 6.17 -25.98
C ALA A 78 -11.49 5.40 -27.25
N LYS A 79 -11.89 4.14 -27.10
CA LYS A 79 -12.44 3.31 -28.17
C LYS A 79 -13.79 2.77 -27.70
N THR A 80 -14.86 3.11 -28.43
CA THR A 80 -16.22 2.73 -28.05
C THR A 80 -16.60 1.43 -28.73
N TYR A 81 -17.12 0.46 -27.96
CA TYR A 81 -17.58 -0.83 -28.47
C TYR A 81 -19.09 -0.95 -28.30
N SER A 82 -19.76 -1.44 -29.34
CA SER A 82 -21.10 -2.02 -29.17
C SER A 82 -20.98 -3.36 -28.45
N PRO A 83 -22.00 -3.80 -27.68
CA PRO A 83 -22.00 -5.12 -27.05
C PRO A 83 -21.67 -6.21 -28.07
N LEU A 84 -20.72 -7.07 -27.74
CA LEU A 84 -20.25 -8.14 -28.63
C LEU A 84 -21.29 -9.26 -28.67
N ASP A 85 -21.78 -9.56 -29.87
CA ASP A 85 -22.64 -10.71 -30.18
C ASP A 85 -21.86 -11.89 -30.77
N SER A 86 -20.57 -11.68 -31.07
CA SER A 86 -19.59 -12.69 -31.49
C SER A 86 -18.16 -12.19 -31.28
N ASP A 87 -17.19 -13.10 -31.43
CA ASP A 87 -15.76 -12.77 -31.48
C ASP A 87 -15.46 -11.75 -32.59
N ARG A 88 -14.52 -10.85 -32.34
CA ARG A 88 -14.03 -9.87 -33.33
C ARG A 88 -12.52 -9.99 -33.49
N ALA A 89 -12.10 -10.36 -34.68
CA ALA A 89 -10.71 -10.33 -35.10
C ALA A 89 -10.25 -8.89 -35.40
N ASP A 90 -8.93 -8.72 -35.58
CA ASP A 90 -8.29 -7.48 -36.04
C ASP A 90 -8.58 -6.25 -35.16
N GLN A 91 -8.60 -6.46 -33.84
CA GLN A 91 -8.63 -5.38 -32.86
C GLN A 91 -7.20 -5.01 -32.48
N ASP A 92 -6.65 -4.02 -33.18
CA ASP A 92 -5.35 -3.45 -32.79
C ASP A 92 -5.52 -2.51 -31.60
N PHE A 93 -4.64 -2.66 -30.62
CA PHE A 93 -4.55 -1.80 -29.43
C PHE A 93 -3.11 -1.34 -29.25
N VAL A 94 -2.93 -0.07 -28.90
CA VAL A 94 -1.64 0.46 -28.44
C VAL A 94 -1.67 0.41 -26.92
N ALA A 95 -0.93 -0.51 -26.33
CA ALA A 95 -0.75 -0.61 -24.89
C ALA A 95 0.64 -0.07 -24.51
N VAL A 96 0.68 0.89 -23.59
CA VAL A 96 1.93 1.32 -22.96
C VAL A 96 2.11 0.48 -21.71
N ARG A 97 3.14 -0.37 -21.70
CA ARG A 97 3.49 -1.18 -20.54
C ARG A 97 4.06 -0.27 -19.44
N LEU A 98 3.29 -0.07 -18.37
CA LEU A 98 3.73 0.65 -17.18
C LEU A 98 4.29 -0.37 -16.17
N GLY A 99 5.60 -0.62 -16.22
CA GLY A 99 6.29 -1.52 -15.28
C GLY A 99 6.79 -2.82 -15.90
N ASP A 100 7.49 -3.61 -15.09
CA ASP A 100 8.03 -4.89 -15.52
C ASP A 100 6.93 -5.98 -15.40
N VAL A 101 6.42 -6.52 -16.52
CA VAL A 101 5.88 -7.87 -16.49
C VAL A 101 7.05 -8.83 -16.43
N THR A 102 7.26 -9.43 -15.26
CA THR A 102 8.28 -10.45 -14.96
C THR A 102 8.23 -11.68 -15.88
N GLY A 103 7.27 -11.74 -16.82
CA GLY A 103 7.08 -12.85 -17.74
C GLY A 103 6.60 -14.12 -17.05
N ASN A 104 6.27 -14.04 -15.76
CA ASN A 104 5.87 -15.18 -14.94
C ASN A 104 4.37 -15.53 -15.08
N TRP A 105 3.76 -15.13 -16.20
CA TRP A 105 2.38 -15.47 -16.53
C TRP A 105 2.34 -16.92 -17.02
N SER A 106 1.73 -17.81 -16.24
CA SER A 106 1.44 -19.18 -16.65
C SER A 106 -0.05 -19.47 -16.49
N ASP A 107 -0.62 -20.25 -17.42
CA ASP A 107 -1.99 -20.79 -17.34
C ASP A 107 -2.12 -21.94 -16.32
N ASP A 108 -1.06 -22.23 -15.56
CA ASP A 108 -1.11 -23.29 -14.56
C ASP A 108 -1.93 -22.80 -13.37
N PRO A 109 -3.00 -23.52 -12.96
CA PRO A 109 -3.69 -23.19 -11.72
C PRO A 109 -2.67 -23.26 -10.60
N VAL A 110 -2.40 -22.11 -9.96
CA VAL A 110 -1.56 -22.02 -8.77
C VAL A 110 -2.13 -23.01 -7.77
N ARG A 111 -1.48 -24.18 -7.66
CA ARG A 111 -1.78 -25.14 -6.63
C ARG A 111 -1.25 -24.50 -5.36
N THR A 112 -2.10 -23.73 -4.67
CA THR A 112 -1.85 -23.30 -3.30
C THR A 112 -1.74 -24.58 -2.49
N ARG A 113 -0.53 -25.06 -2.30
CA ARG A 113 -0.23 -26.06 -1.29
C ARG A 113 -0.73 -25.43 0.00
N ARG A 114 -1.70 -26.08 0.68
CA ARG A 114 -2.01 -25.72 2.07
C ARG A 114 -0.73 -25.96 2.84
N GLU A 115 0.06 -24.91 3.02
CA GLU A 115 1.16 -24.95 3.95
C GLU A 115 0.55 -25.09 5.34
N SER A 116 1.14 -25.96 6.15
CA SER A 116 0.83 -25.98 7.57
C SER A 116 1.22 -24.61 8.11
N HIS A 117 0.25 -23.78 8.51
CA HIS A 117 0.51 -22.49 9.14
C HIS A 117 1.29 -22.75 10.42
N SER A 118 2.59 -22.50 10.39
CA SER A 118 3.43 -22.56 11.58
C SER A 118 3.09 -21.36 12.46
N VAL A 119 2.83 -21.63 13.74
CA VAL A 119 2.53 -20.62 14.74
C VAL A 119 3.67 -20.60 15.75
N CYS A 120 4.21 -19.41 16.04
CA CYS A 120 5.03 -19.19 17.23
C CYS A 120 4.15 -18.63 18.34
N GLU A 121 4.53 -18.93 19.59
CA GLU A 121 3.94 -18.31 20.77
C GLU A 121 5.00 -17.41 21.40
N ALA A 122 4.59 -16.23 21.87
CA ALA A 122 5.41 -15.34 22.67
C ALA A 122 4.55 -14.57 23.68
N ASP A 123 5.20 -14.03 24.71
CA ASP A 123 4.56 -13.13 25.67
C ASP A 123 5.00 -11.70 25.39
N ALA A 124 4.05 -10.77 25.50
CA ALA A 124 4.31 -9.34 25.41
C ALA A 124 3.85 -8.66 26.71
N VAL A 125 4.59 -7.63 27.15
CA VAL A 125 4.27 -6.92 28.39
C VAL A 125 3.39 -5.72 28.06
N TRP A 126 2.29 -5.54 28.78
CA TRP A 126 1.42 -4.38 28.62
C TRP A 126 2.20 -3.06 28.70
N GLY A 127 1.91 -2.11 27.80
CA GLY A 127 2.54 -0.80 27.70
C GLY A 127 4.00 -0.83 27.20
N SER A 128 4.51 -2.01 26.82
CA SER A 128 5.85 -2.13 26.22
C SER A 128 5.81 -2.00 24.69
N VAL A 129 6.99 -1.88 24.09
CA VAL A 129 7.17 -1.96 22.64
C VAL A 129 7.76 -3.33 22.32
N LEU A 130 7.02 -4.12 21.55
CA LEU A 130 7.41 -5.41 21.00
C LEU A 130 8.02 -5.21 19.60
N THR A 131 9.24 -5.71 19.39
CA THR A 131 9.85 -5.77 18.07
C THR A 131 9.72 -7.17 17.48
N VAL A 132 9.12 -7.28 16.30
CA VAL A 132 8.90 -8.56 15.60
C VAL A 132 9.67 -8.53 14.26
N PRO A 133 10.76 -9.31 14.13
CA PRO A 133 11.46 -9.45 12.86
C PRO A 133 10.68 -10.32 11.87
N ALA A 134 10.66 -9.92 10.60
CA ALA A 134 10.31 -10.75 9.46
C ALA A 134 11.59 -11.26 8.80
N VAL A 135 11.66 -12.57 8.51
CA VAL A 135 12.90 -13.26 8.11
C VAL A 135 12.73 -14.07 6.82
N LEU A 136 13.76 -14.07 5.98
CA LEU A 136 13.98 -15.06 4.92
C LEU A 136 14.61 -16.32 5.52
N SER A 137 13.96 -17.47 5.38
CA SER A 137 14.51 -18.75 5.83
C SER A 137 15.27 -19.51 4.74
N GLN A 138 15.26 -18.99 3.50
CA GLN A 138 16.00 -19.54 2.37
C GLN A 138 16.68 -18.40 1.61
N ALA A 139 17.83 -18.71 0.98
CA ALA A 139 18.61 -17.72 0.29
C ALA A 139 17.91 -17.32 -1.01
N GLU A 140 17.50 -16.05 -1.10
CA GLU A 140 16.81 -15.50 -2.27
C GLU A 140 17.45 -14.17 -2.65
N ALA A 141 17.54 -13.87 -3.95
CA ALA A 141 17.92 -12.55 -4.42
C ALA A 141 16.74 -11.61 -4.22
N VAL A 142 16.89 -10.54 -3.45
CA VAL A 142 15.76 -9.67 -3.11
C VAL A 142 15.65 -8.54 -4.12
N GLU A 143 14.74 -8.63 -5.09
CA GLU A 143 14.40 -7.50 -5.97
C GLU A 143 13.29 -6.67 -5.34
N GLY A 144 12.26 -7.35 -4.83
CA GLY A 144 11.22 -6.73 -4.04
C GLY A 144 10.53 -7.73 -3.10
N ILE A 145 10.01 -7.21 -1.99
CA ILE A 145 9.22 -7.96 -1.01
C ILE A 145 7.88 -7.27 -0.83
N ASP A 146 6.80 -8.03 -1.00
CA ASP A 146 5.44 -7.60 -0.70
C ASP A 146 4.96 -8.29 0.58
N MET A 147 4.57 -7.47 1.56
CA MET A 147 4.03 -7.93 2.83
C MET A 147 2.65 -7.33 3.06
N LYS A 148 1.68 -8.17 3.40
CA LYS A 148 0.42 -7.75 4.02
C LYS A 148 0.25 -8.55 5.31
N LEU A 149 0.02 -7.86 6.41
CA LEU A 149 -0.24 -8.47 7.70
C LEU A 149 -1.53 -7.95 8.32
N THR A 150 -2.09 -8.77 9.20
CA THR A 150 -3.25 -8.45 10.04
C THR A 150 -2.91 -8.66 11.51
N PHE A 151 -3.56 -7.87 12.37
CA PHE A 151 -3.44 -7.93 13.83
C PHE A 151 -4.69 -7.36 14.50
N ASP A 152 -4.88 -7.65 15.78
CA ASP A 152 -5.94 -7.05 16.58
C ASP A 152 -5.53 -5.64 17.04
N ALA A 153 -6.20 -4.61 16.49
CA ALA A 153 -5.92 -3.21 16.76
C ALA A 153 -6.34 -2.76 18.17
N ASP A 154 -7.22 -3.51 18.84
CA ASP A 154 -7.60 -3.22 20.23
C ASP A 154 -6.50 -3.71 21.20
N VAL A 155 -5.64 -4.63 20.75
CA VAL A 155 -4.55 -5.22 21.57
C VAL A 155 -3.16 -4.69 21.19
N LEU A 156 -2.93 -4.38 19.91
CA LEU A 156 -1.62 -3.97 19.40
C LEU A 156 -1.73 -2.72 18.53
N GLU A 157 -0.80 -1.80 18.71
CA GLU A 157 -0.67 -0.62 17.84
C GLU A 157 0.66 -0.67 17.08
N LEU A 158 0.61 -0.72 15.74
CA LEU A 158 1.81 -0.67 14.91
C LEU A 158 2.41 0.75 14.92
N ARG A 159 3.55 0.94 15.60
CA ARG A 159 4.27 2.22 15.70
C ARG A 159 5.24 2.45 14.54
N GLY A 160 5.85 1.38 14.04
CA GLY A 160 6.97 1.50 13.13
C GLY A 160 7.30 0.24 12.34
N ALA A 161 8.05 0.43 11.27
CA ALA A 161 8.72 -0.63 10.56
C ALA A 161 10.05 -0.09 10.02
N THR A 162 11.11 -0.88 10.11
CA THR A 162 12.46 -0.47 9.71
C THR A 162 13.25 -1.62 9.10
N LEU A 163 14.14 -1.31 8.16
CA LEU A 163 15.13 -2.24 7.61
C LEU A 163 16.42 -2.29 8.46
N ALA A 164 16.59 -1.35 9.39
CA ALA A 164 17.79 -1.24 10.21
C ALA A 164 17.99 -2.49 11.08
N GLY A 165 19.21 -3.03 11.11
CA GLY A 165 19.55 -4.29 11.77
C GLY A 165 19.45 -5.52 10.86
N GLY A 166 18.84 -5.41 9.69
CA GLY A 166 18.57 -6.52 8.78
C GLY A 166 19.57 -6.63 7.63
N ILE A 167 19.39 -7.65 6.79
CA ILE A 167 20.25 -7.92 5.62
C ILE A 167 20.08 -6.87 4.50
N LEU A 168 19.05 -6.03 4.58
CA LEU A 168 18.73 -4.99 3.60
C LEU A 168 19.14 -3.59 4.09
N GLU A 169 19.65 -3.46 5.32
CA GLU A 169 20.08 -2.17 5.87
C GLU A 169 21.24 -1.59 5.03
N LYS A 170 21.09 -0.34 4.56
CA LYS A 170 22.11 0.40 3.79
C LYS A 170 22.51 -0.25 2.44
N GLU A 171 21.79 -1.28 2.01
CA GLU A 171 22.02 -1.97 0.72
C GLU A 171 21.22 -1.34 -0.44
N GLY A 172 20.72 -0.11 -0.27
CA GLY A 172 20.00 0.61 -1.34
C GLY A 172 18.56 0.14 -1.55
N TYR A 173 17.88 -0.31 -0.49
CA TYR A 173 16.46 -0.65 -0.53
C TYR A 173 15.58 0.50 -0.04
N ALA A 174 14.44 0.69 -0.71
CA ALA A 174 13.38 1.56 -0.26
C ALA A 174 12.33 0.75 0.50
N LEU A 175 11.75 1.32 1.56
CA LEU A 175 10.62 0.78 2.31
C LEU A 175 9.43 1.73 2.16
N LEU A 176 8.35 1.23 1.58
CA LEU A 176 7.05 1.88 1.54
C LEU A 176 6.10 1.18 2.50
N LYS A 177 5.24 1.96 3.17
CA LYS A 177 4.29 1.45 4.16
C LYS A 177 2.91 2.08 3.97
N ASN A 178 1.87 1.28 4.14
CA ASN A 178 0.49 1.73 4.24
C ASN A 178 -0.15 1.09 5.48
N THR A 179 -0.43 1.93 6.48
CA THR A 179 -0.94 1.54 7.80
C THR A 179 -2.19 2.37 8.13
N LYS A 180 -2.97 2.74 7.11
CA LYS A 180 -4.15 3.62 7.25
C LYS A 180 -5.40 2.91 7.77
N THR A 181 -5.42 1.59 7.68
CA THR A 181 -6.52 0.75 8.13
C THR A 181 -6.11 0.11 9.44
N ASP A 182 -6.92 0.27 10.49
CA ASP A 182 -6.65 -0.35 11.78
C ASP A 182 -6.65 -1.88 11.65
N GLY A 183 -5.67 -2.54 12.27
CA GLY A 183 -5.52 -3.98 12.24
C GLY A 183 -4.97 -4.54 10.93
N GLU A 184 -4.63 -3.68 9.95
CA GLU A 184 -3.96 -4.08 8.71
C GLU A 184 -2.70 -3.25 8.45
N ALA A 185 -1.66 -3.87 7.92
CA ALA A 185 -0.50 -3.16 7.42
C ALA A 185 0.05 -3.78 6.14
N VAL A 186 0.41 -2.92 5.19
CA VAL A 186 1.05 -3.30 3.93
C VAL A 186 2.43 -2.67 3.86
N PHE A 187 3.42 -3.47 3.50
CA PHE A 187 4.79 -3.02 3.28
C PHE A 187 5.29 -3.50 1.93
N VAL A 188 6.01 -2.62 1.25
CA VAL A 188 6.73 -2.93 0.01
C VAL A 188 8.18 -2.56 0.22
N VAL A 189 9.07 -3.52 0.04
CA VAL A 189 10.52 -3.31 0.05
C VAL A 189 11.01 -3.50 -1.37
N SER A 190 11.80 -2.58 -1.91
CA SER A 190 12.27 -2.67 -3.30
C SER A 190 13.72 -2.22 -3.44
N ALA A 191 14.51 -2.96 -4.21
CA ALA A 191 15.87 -2.58 -4.53
C ALA A 191 15.89 -1.31 -5.39
N SER A 192 16.75 -0.34 -5.05
CA SER A 192 17.00 0.85 -5.87
C SER A 192 18.25 0.69 -6.76
N GLY A 193 18.85 -0.49 -6.79
CA GLY A 193 20.10 -0.78 -7.46
C GLY A 193 20.40 -2.28 -7.49
N SER A 194 21.61 -2.68 -7.12
CA SER A 194 22.01 -4.09 -7.03
C SER A 194 21.16 -4.86 -6.02
N THR A 195 20.89 -6.13 -6.30
CA THR A 195 20.16 -7.02 -5.41
C THR A 195 21.08 -7.67 -4.38
N VAL A 196 20.56 -7.87 -3.17
CA VAL A 196 21.18 -8.67 -2.12
C VAL A 196 20.60 -10.08 -2.19
N THR A 197 21.47 -11.09 -2.22
CA THR A 197 21.08 -12.49 -2.10
C THR A 197 21.46 -13.01 -0.72
N GLY A 198 20.47 -13.44 0.07
CA GLY A 198 20.76 -13.83 1.44
C GLY A 198 19.61 -14.50 2.20
N ILE A 199 19.94 -14.93 3.40
CA ILE A 199 19.04 -15.45 4.44
C ILE A 199 19.15 -14.49 5.61
N GLY A 200 18.03 -14.11 6.23
CA GLY A 200 18.05 -13.26 7.41
C GLY A 200 16.87 -12.31 7.51
N GLU A 201 16.95 -11.45 8.52
CA GLU A 201 15.90 -10.50 8.88
C GLU A 201 15.85 -9.38 7.83
N VAL A 202 14.65 -9.16 7.28
CA VAL A 202 14.42 -8.20 6.18
C VAL A 202 13.59 -7.00 6.61
N LEU A 203 12.82 -7.11 7.69
CA LEU A 203 12.02 -6.02 8.23
C LEU A 203 11.81 -6.23 9.73
N PHE A 204 11.91 -5.18 10.51
CA PHE A 204 11.55 -5.18 11.93
C PHE A 204 10.29 -4.36 12.12
N LEU A 205 9.25 -4.98 12.67
CA LEU A 205 7.98 -4.35 12.99
C LEU A 205 7.98 -3.96 14.46
N GLU A 206 7.53 -2.75 14.78
CA GLU A 206 7.47 -2.24 16.16
C GLU A 206 6.00 -2.05 16.55
N PHE A 207 5.54 -2.84 17.51
CA PHE A 207 4.19 -2.77 18.05
C PHE A 207 4.21 -2.26 19.49
N GLU A 208 3.38 -1.28 19.81
CA GLU A 208 3.03 -0.99 21.19
C GLU A 208 1.93 -1.94 21.66
N VAL A 209 2.08 -2.46 22.87
CA VAL A 209 1.14 -3.42 23.47
C VAL A 209 0.09 -2.67 24.26
N ALA A 210 -1.12 -2.58 23.72
CA ALA A 210 -2.23 -1.80 24.29
C ALA A 210 -3.24 -2.65 25.07
N GLY A 211 -3.40 -3.94 24.72
CA GLY A 211 -4.39 -4.83 25.36
C GLY A 211 -4.05 -5.18 26.81
N ASP A 212 -5.05 -5.54 27.60
CA ASP A 212 -4.90 -5.75 29.04
C ASP A 212 -4.18 -7.07 29.36
N PRO A 213 -3.51 -7.19 30.52
CA PRO A 213 -2.96 -8.47 30.97
C PRO A 213 -4.01 -9.59 30.98
N GLY A 214 -3.72 -10.68 30.28
CA GLY A 214 -4.63 -11.80 30.06
C GLY A 214 -5.27 -11.82 28.67
N ASP A 215 -5.19 -10.72 27.91
CA ASP A 215 -5.60 -10.69 26.52
C ASP A 215 -4.64 -11.52 25.66
N THR A 216 -5.13 -11.92 24.48
CA THR A 216 -4.34 -12.61 23.47
C THR A 216 -4.57 -11.97 22.11
N SER A 217 -3.52 -11.90 21.29
CA SER A 217 -3.63 -11.38 19.92
C SER A 217 -2.82 -12.24 18.95
N PHE A 218 -3.18 -12.18 17.67
CA PHE A 218 -2.42 -12.81 16.60
C PHE A 218 -1.87 -11.74 15.67
N ILE A 219 -0.63 -11.95 15.23
CA ILE A 219 -0.07 -11.27 14.06
C ILE A 219 0.08 -12.32 12.97
N THR A 220 -0.51 -12.08 11.81
CA THR A 220 -0.55 -13.06 10.71
C THR A 220 -0.18 -12.39 9.40
N PHE A 221 0.66 -13.07 8.60
CA PHE A 221 0.85 -12.68 7.20
C PHE A 221 -0.34 -13.15 6.36
N GLU A 222 -1.02 -12.21 5.70
CA GLU A 222 -1.92 -12.52 4.60
C GLU A 222 -1.18 -12.62 3.27
N LYS A 223 -0.10 -11.84 3.13
CA LYS A 223 0.82 -11.87 1.99
C LYS A 223 2.25 -11.78 2.49
N PHE A 224 3.10 -12.69 2.03
CA PHE A 224 4.54 -12.61 2.20
C PHE A 224 5.19 -13.21 0.95
N GLU A 225 5.63 -12.33 0.06
CA GLU A 225 6.20 -12.70 -1.24
C GLU A 225 7.50 -11.97 -1.50
N CYS A 226 8.45 -12.67 -2.13
CA CYS A 226 9.68 -12.10 -2.66
C CYS A 226 9.70 -12.33 -4.16
N ASN A 227 9.95 -11.28 -4.94
CA ASN A 227 9.95 -11.31 -6.41
C ASN A 227 8.70 -11.99 -6.98
N GLU A 228 7.52 -11.58 -6.47
CA GLU A 228 6.19 -12.08 -6.89
C GLU A 228 5.95 -13.58 -6.65
N LYS A 229 6.73 -14.20 -5.75
CA LYS A 229 6.57 -15.62 -5.39
C LYS A 229 6.38 -15.76 -3.89
N PRO A 230 5.50 -16.68 -3.43
CA PRO A 230 5.43 -17.04 -2.02
C PRO A 230 6.81 -17.43 -1.52
N MET A 231 7.20 -16.88 -0.38
CA MET A 231 8.55 -17.02 0.14
C MET A 231 8.61 -17.90 1.39
N SER A 232 9.72 -18.64 1.51
CA SER A 232 10.02 -19.41 2.72
C SER A 232 10.55 -18.47 3.81
N GLY A 233 9.78 -18.31 4.89
CA GLY A 233 10.11 -17.40 5.98
C GLY A 233 8.91 -17.14 6.89
N GLY A 234 8.95 -16.01 7.59
CA GLY A 234 7.83 -15.53 8.40
C GLY A 234 8.28 -14.60 9.50
N PHE A 235 7.51 -14.51 10.57
CA PHE A 235 7.91 -13.86 11.80
C PHE A 235 8.96 -14.71 12.50
N GLN A 236 10.01 -14.08 13.03
CA GLN A 236 11.04 -14.75 13.78
C GLN A 236 10.80 -14.59 15.28
N MET A 237 10.62 -15.69 16.00
CA MET A 237 10.61 -15.73 17.46
C MET A 237 11.47 -16.89 17.96
N ASP A 238 12.34 -16.62 18.94
CA ASP A 238 13.27 -17.60 19.53
C ASP A 238 14.07 -18.41 18.49
N GLY A 239 14.48 -17.74 17.41
CA GLY A 239 15.24 -18.36 16.31
C GLY A 239 14.44 -19.28 15.39
N LYS A 240 13.10 -19.28 15.49
CA LYS A 240 12.19 -20.01 14.59
C LYS A 240 11.38 -19.04 13.74
N ALA A 241 11.20 -19.39 12.47
CA ALA A 241 10.32 -18.67 11.56
C ALA A 241 8.91 -19.29 11.56
N CYS A 242 7.87 -18.46 11.66
CA CYS A 242 6.47 -18.85 11.65
C CYS A 242 5.59 -17.90 10.85
N GLN A 243 4.52 -18.42 10.25
CA GLN A 243 3.58 -17.62 9.45
C GLN A 243 2.60 -16.82 10.31
N SER A 244 2.43 -17.20 11.57
CA SER A 244 1.65 -16.44 12.55
C SER A 244 2.33 -16.43 13.90
N LEU A 245 2.12 -15.35 14.63
CA LEU A 245 2.60 -15.15 15.98
C LEU A 245 1.40 -14.98 16.91
N SER A 246 1.23 -15.92 17.83
CA SER A 246 0.27 -15.82 18.94
C SER A 246 0.95 -15.11 20.09
N LEU A 247 0.33 -14.04 20.59
CA LEU A 247 0.83 -13.25 21.71
C LEU A 247 -0.11 -13.40 22.90
N GLY A 248 0.47 -13.74 24.06
CA GLY A 248 -0.18 -13.54 25.36
C GLY A 248 0.26 -12.20 25.96
N ILE A 249 -0.69 -11.41 26.46
CA ILE A 249 -0.37 -10.16 27.14
C ILE A 249 -0.20 -10.41 28.64
N SER A 250 0.96 -10.01 29.16
CA SER A 250 1.32 -10.15 30.57
C SER A 250 1.38 -8.78 31.25
N GLY A 251 1.06 -8.75 32.54
CA GLY A 251 1.26 -7.56 33.36
C GLY A 251 2.75 -7.36 33.64
N GLY A 252 3.23 -6.12 33.56
CA GLY A 252 4.57 -5.78 34.03
C GLY A 252 4.71 -6.17 35.51
N ASN A 253 5.78 -6.85 35.88
CA ASN A 253 5.98 -7.35 37.25
C ASN A 253 6.03 -6.18 38.25
N THR A 254 4.88 -5.83 38.85
CA THR A 254 4.85 -5.10 40.11
C THR A 254 4.80 -6.12 41.25
N ASP A 255 5.93 -6.80 41.47
CA ASP A 255 6.21 -7.35 42.79
C ASP A 255 6.32 -6.17 43.76
N VAL A 256 5.19 -5.69 44.27
CA VAL A 256 5.16 -4.97 45.54
C VAL A 256 5.42 -6.02 46.60
N VAL A 257 6.70 -6.32 46.81
CA VAL A 257 7.16 -6.93 48.05
C VAL A 257 6.80 -5.94 49.14
N THR A 258 5.69 -6.20 49.83
CA THR A 258 5.40 -5.53 51.09
C THR A 258 6.46 -6.01 52.09
N PRO A 259 7.30 -5.12 52.65
CA PRO A 259 8.15 -5.51 53.76
C PRO A 259 7.24 -5.85 54.95
N ARG A 260 7.64 -6.92 55.66
CA ARG A 260 6.97 -7.51 56.82
C ARG A 260 6.50 -6.51 57.87
#